data_AF-A0A7X9II87-F1
#
_entry.id   AF-A0A7X9II87-F1
#
_cell.length_a   1.000
_cell.length_b   1.000
_cell.length_c   1.000
_cell.angle_alpha   90.00
_cell.angle_beta   90.00
_cell.angle_gamma   90.00
#
_symmetry.space_group_name_H-M   'P 1'
#
loop_
_entity.id
_entity.type
_entity.pdbx_description
1 polymer ?
#
loop_
_entity_poly.entity_id
_entity_poly.type
_entity_poly.pdbx_seq_one_letter_code
_entity_poly.pdbx_strand_id
1 'polypeptide(L)'
;MRAVKQAKILSRPRIALESVLPLETPFSVEIDICSACNLRCNFCFHGDADEIKKSRVQFGLMNMGLFTKVIDDLKKFPSLVKKVKLFEFGEPLLNPHLPEMINYVKE
;
A
#
# COMPACT_ATOMS: atom_id res chain seq x y z
N MET A 1 -31.92 -0.35 -8.55
CA MET A 1 -31.11 -1.58 -8.39
C MET A 1 -31.31 -2.12 -6.97
N ARG A 2 -31.49 -3.43 -6.80
CA ARG A 2 -31.55 -4.08 -5.48
C ARG A 2 -30.12 -4.39 -5.02
N ALA A 3 -29.78 -4.08 -3.79
CA ALA A 3 -28.45 -4.37 -3.25
C ALA A 3 -28.23 -5.89 -3.14
N VAL A 4 -27.10 -6.38 -3.64
CA VAL A 4 -26.70 -7.79 -3.51
C VAL A 4 -26.09 -7.99 -2.12
N LYS A 5 -26.72 -8.81 -1.28
CA LYS A 5 -26.20 -9.17 0.05
C LYS A 5 -25.24 -10.37 -0.07
N GLN A 6 -23.94 -10.09 -0.14
CA GLN A 6 -22.90 -11.13 -0.20
C GLN A 6 -21.61 -10.67 0.50
N ALA A 7 -20.73 -11.61 0.82
CA ALA A 7 -19.42 -11.30 1.38
C ALA A 7 -18.55 -10.51 0.39
N LYS A 8 -17.81 -9.50 0.88
CA LYS A 8 -16.92 -8.66 0.03
C LYS A 8 -15.89 -9.50 -0.73
N ILE A 9 -15.45 -10.62 -0.18
CA ILE A 9 -14.50 -11.52 -0.86
C ILE A 9 -15.08 -12.08 -2.17
N LEU A 10 -16.39 -12.30 -2.24
CA LEU A 10 -17.14 -12.81 -3.40
C LEU A 10 -17.59 -11.70 -4.36
N SER A 11 -17.28 -10.44 -4.08
CA SER A 11 -17.74 -9.30 -4.90
C SER A 11 -17.17 -9.27 -6.32
N ARG A 12 -16.14 -10.06 -6.61
CA ARG A 12 -15.49 -10.17 -7.92
C ARG A 12 -15.01 -11.61 -8.11
N PRO A 13 -14.98 -12.13 -9.36
CA PRO A 13 -14.35 -13.41 -9.64
C PRO A 13 -12.87 -13.39 -9.23
N ARG A 14 -12.39 -14.52 -8.68
CA ARG A 14 -11.00 -14.69 -8.25
C ARG A 14 -10.43 -15.96 -8.86
N ILE A 15 -9.12 -15.94 -9.05
CA ILE A 15 -8.35 -17.13 -9.40
C ILE A 15 -7.87 -17.80 -8.11
N ALA A 16 -7.86 -19.13 -8.10
CA ALA A 16 -7.22 -19.91 -7.04
C ALA A 16 -5.72 -19.58 -7.05
N LEU A 17 -5.15 -19.16 -5.91
CA LEU A 17 -3.77 -18.69 -5.88
C LEU A 17 -2.81 -19.85 -6.13
N GLU A 18 -3.12 -21.02 -5.57
CA GLU A 18 -2.34 -22.25 -5.72
C GLU A 18 -2.15 -22.69 -7.17
N SER A 19 -3.08 -22.34 -8.08
CA SER A 19 -2.99 -22.75 -9.48
C SER A 19 -2.14 -21.81 -10.34
N VAL A 20 -1.66 -20.69 -9.79
CA VAL A 20 -0.91 -19.64 -10.53
C VAL A 20 0.40 -19.24 -9.87
N LEU A 21 0.82 -19.98 -8.83
CA LEU A 21 2.13 -19.77 -8.21
C LEU A 21 3.23 -20.48 -9.01
N PRO A 22 4.44 -19.89 -9.14
CA PRO A 22 4.81 -18.54 -8.69
C PRO A 22 4.21 -17.44 -9.60
N LEU A 23 3.89 -16.29 -9.02
CA LEU A 23 3.35 -15.15 -9.77
C LEU A 23 4.46 -14.47 -10.59
N GLU A 24 4.24 -14.29 -11.89
CA GLU A 24 5.12 -13.47 -12.74
C GLU A 24 4.94 -11.96 -12.49
N THR A 25 3.77 -11.55 -11.99
CA THR A 25 3.45 -10.16 -11.62
C THR A 25 2.64 -10.18 -10.32
N PRO A 26 2.97 -9.34 -9.32
CA PRO A 26 2.21 -9.28 -8.09
C PRO A 26 0.77 -8.79 -8.32
N PHE A 27 -0.20 -9.42 -7.65
CA PHE A 27 -1.59 -8.96 -7.74
C PHE A 27 -1.82 -7.63 -7.01
N SER A 28 -1.08 -7.37 -5.95
CA SER A 28 -1.14 -6.10 -5.24
C SER A 28 0.20 -5.72 -4.66
N VAL A 29 0.47 -4.42 -4.62
CA VAL A 29 1.65 -3.83 -3.98
C VAL A 29 1.17 -2.78 -2.98
N GLU A 30 1.83 -2.73 -1.83
CA GLU A 30 1.61 -1.75 -0.78
C GLU A 30 2.88 -0.91 -0.67
N ILE A 31 2.73 0.41 -0.75
CA ILE A 31 3.82 1.37 -0.74
C ILE A 31 3.56 2.32 0.43
N ASP A 32 4.38 2.24 1.47
CA ASP A 32 4.26 3.12 2.63
C ASP A 32 4.90 4.48 2.32
N ILE A 33 4.10 5.41 1.79
CA ILE A 33 4.57 6.74 1.39
C ILE A 33 4.79 7.70 2.58
N CYS A 34 4.31 7.32 3.76
CA CYS A 34 4.43 8.04 5.01
C CYS A 34 4.37 7.02 6.13
N SER A 35 5.48 6.81 6.83
CA SER A 35 5.50 5.87 7.95
C SER A 35 5.00 6.49 9.26
N ALA A 36 4.88 7.82 9.32
CA ALA A 36 4.29 8.53 10.46
C ALA A 36 2.77 8.39 10.48
N CYS A 37 2.15 8.37 11.67
CA CYS A 37 0.71 8.38 11.85
C CYS A 37 0.31 9.42 12.89
N ASN A 38 -0.84 10.07 12.70
CA ASN A 38 -1.43 11.01 13.67
C ASN A 38 -2.33 10.32 14.71
N LEU A 39 -2.50 9.00 14.63
CA LEU A 39 -3.27 8.18 15.57
C LEU A 39 -2.34 7.30 16.42
N ARG A 40 -2.86 6.90 17.59
CA ARG A 40 -2.15 6.03 18.54
C ARG A 40 -3.04 4.85 18.97
N CYS A 41 -3.34 3.96 18.02
CA CYS A 41 -4.20 2.81 18.25
C CYS A 41 -3.56 1.81 19.22
N ASN A 42 -4.33 1.28 20.18
CA ASN A 42 -3.83 0.35 21.21
C ASN A 42 -3.34 -1.01 20.69
N PHE A 43 -3.76 -1.41 19.49
CA PHE A 43 -3.34 -2.64 18.82
C PHE A 43 -2.20 -2.42 17.81
N CYS A 44 -1.80 -1.18 17.56
CA CYS A 44 -0.77 -0.85 16.58
C CYS A 44 0.60 -0.73 17.25
N PHE A 45 1.65 -1.33 16.67
CA PHE A 45 3.00 -1.23 17.21
C PHE A 45 3.55 0.20 17.16
N HIS A 46 3.10 1.05 16.22
CA HIS A 46 3.40 2.49 16.22
C HIS A 46 2.87 3.21 17.48
N GLY A 47 1.89 2.62 18.18
CA GLY A 47 1.37 3.14 19.44
C GLY A 47 2.24 2.84 20.66
N ASP A 48 3.16 1.87 20.57
CA ASP A 48 4.07 1.48 21.64
C ASP A 48 5.37 2.30 21.56
N ALA A 49 5.44 3.37 22.37
CA ALA A 49 6.56 4.28 22.36
C ALA A 49 7.87 3.63 22.84
N ASP A 50 7.80 2.62 23.71
CA ASP A 50 8.98 1.96 24.25
C ASP A 50 9.56 1.00 23.20
N GLU A 51 8.71 0.24 22.51
CA GLU A 51 9.20 -0.62 21.42
C GLU A 51 9.65 0.17 20.20
N ILE A 52 9.05 1.32 19.86
CA ILE A 52 9.57 2.19 18.80
C ILE A 52 10.96 2.72 19.13
N LYS A 53 11.20 3.17 20.37
CA LYS A 53 12.53 3.61 20.81
C LYS A 53 13.55 2.48 20.77
N LYS A 54 13.16 1.28 21.21
CA LYS A 54 14.04 0.10 21.25
C LYS A 54 14.38 -0.43 19.86
N SER A 55 13.40 -0.46 18.95
CA SER A 55 13.57 -0.92 17.58
C SER A 55 14.23 0.10 16.64
N ARG A 56 14.39 1.36 17.11
CA ARG A 56 15.01 2.46 16.34
C ARG A 56 14.32 2.73 15.00
N VAL A 57 13.01 2.46 14.93
CA VAL A 57 12.19 2.80 13.77
C VAL A 57 12.28 4.29 13.49
N GLN A 58 12.52 4.63 12.22
CA GLN A 58 12.53 6.01 11.76
C GLN A 58 11.25 6.30 10.99
N PHE A 59 10.58 7.38 11.38
CA PHE A 59 9.42 7.87 10.66
C PHE A 59 9.82 8.90 9.62
N GLY A 60 9.19 8.85 8.45
CA GLY A 60 9.54 9.73 7.35
C GLY A 60 8.47 9.79 6.27
N LEU A 61 8.68 10.75 5.37
CA LEU A 61 7.87 10.95 4.18
C LEU A 61 8.68 10.50 2.96
N MET A 62 8.08 9.68 2.12
CA MET A 62 8.67 9.31 0.84
C MET A 62 8.68 10.54 -0.08
N ASN A 63 9.83 10.84 -0.69
CA ASN A 63 9.92 11.89 -1.70
C ASN A 63 9.44 11.39 -3.07
N MET A 64 9.05 12.34 -3.94
CA MET A 64 8.55 12.02 -5.29
C MET A 64 9.56 11.25 -6.14
N GLY A 65 10.87 11.54 -6.05
CA GLY A 65 11.88 10.86 -6.86
C GLY A 65 11.96 9.35 -6.59
N LEU A 66 11.91 8.95 -5.31
CA LEU A 66 11.86 7.54 -4.93
C LEU A 66 10.52 6.91 -5.36
N PHE A 67 9.41 7.63 -5.18
CA PHE A 67 8.10 7.15 -5.58
C PHE A 67 8.01 6.88 -7.09
N THR A 68 8.45 7.83 -7.92
CA THR A 68 8.54 7.71 -9.37
C THR A 68 9.32 6.46 -9.76
N LYS A 69 10.52 6.29 -9.20
CA LYS A 69 11.33 5.08 -9.43
C LYS A 69 10.57 3.80 -9.11
N VAL A 70 9.90 3.74 -7.95
CA VAL A 70 9.14 2.54 -7.54
C VAL A 70 8.07 2.21 -8.58
N ILE A 71 7.28 3.20 -8.99
CA ILE A 71 6.21 2.98 -9.98
C ILE A 71 6.79 2.60 -11.36
N ASP A 72 7.88 3.22 -11.79
CA ASP A 72 8.57 2.85 -13.04
C ASP A 72 9.16 1.44 -12.99
N ASP A 73 9.68 1.01 -11.85
CA ASP A 73 10.14 -0.36 -11.65
C ASP A 73 8.96 -1.35 -11.67
N LEU A 74 7.78 -0.98 -11.13
CA LEU A 74 6.56 -1.80 -11.22
C LEU A 74 6.06 -1.96 -12.67
N LYS A 75 6.31 -0.98 -13.55
CA LYS A 75 5.96 -1.07 -14.97
C LYS A 75 6.80 -2.11 -15.73
N LYS A 76 7.91 -2.58 -15.15
CA LYS A 76 8.79 -3.60 -15.76
C LYS A 76 8.27 -5.02 -15.61
N PHE A 77 7.25 -5.25 -14.78
CA PHE A 77 6.61 -6.56 -14.69
C PHE A 77 5.90 -6.92 -16.02
N PRO A 78 5.78 -8.22 -16.36
CA PRO A 78 5.12 -8.66 -17.59
C PRO A 78 3.66 -8.22 -17.73
N SER A 79 3.00 -7.81 -16.64
CA SER A 79 1.62 -7.36 -16.61
C SER A 79 1.44 -6.22 -15.60
N LEU A 80 0.32 -5.49 -15.73
CA LEU A 80 -0.03 -4.46 -14.75
C LEU A 80 -0.42 -5.05 -13.39
N VAL A 81 0.06 -4.42 -12.33
CA VAL A 81 -0.36 -4.73 -10.95
C VAL A 81 -1.83 -4.37 -10.78
N LYS A 82 -2.65 -5.31 -10.30
CA LYS A 82 -4.12 -5.11 -10.21
C LYS A 82 -4.51 -4.08 -9.15
N LYS A 83 -3.66 -3.83 -8.16
CA LYS A 83 -3.93 -2.88 -7.07
C LYS A 83 -2.62 -2.33 -6.48
N VAL A 84 -2.52 -1.00 -6.46
CA VAL A 84 -1.51 -0.28 -5.69
C VAL A 84 -2.21 0.35 -4.48
N LYS A 85 -1.67 0.13 -3.27
CA LYS A 85 -2.07 0.83 -2.05
C LYS A 85 -0.94 1.75 -1.64
N LEU A 86 -1.27 2.99 -1.31
CA LEU A 86 -0.30 4.01 -0.90
C LEU A 86 -0.22 4.15 0.63
N PHE A 87 -0.47 3.06 1.34
CA PHE A 87 -0.40 3.03 2.80
C PHE A 87 -0.02 1.63 3.25
N GLU A 88 0.66 1.55 4.39
CA GLU A 88 0.78 0.33 5.18
C GLU A 88 0.46 0.63 6.65
N PHE A 89 1.43 1.17 7.40
CA PHE A 89 1.30 1.40 8.84
C PHE A 89 1.16 2.88 9.24
N GLY A 90 1.60 3.83 8.39
CA GLY A 90 1.41 5.25 8.64
C GLY A 90 0.11 5.82 8.08
N GLU A 91 0.00 7.14 8.08
CA GLU A 91 -1.15 7.88 7.54
C GLU A 91 -0.74 8.61 6.24
N PRO A 92 -1.17 8.12 5.06
CA PRO A 92 -0.77 8.70 3.78
C PRO A 92 -1.19 10.17 3.60
N LEU A 93 -2.28 10.60 4.24
CA LEU A 93 -2.76 11.99 4.16
C LEU A 93 -1.77 13.00 4.78
N LEU A 94 -0.76 12.54 5.53
CA LEU A 94 0.30 13.39 6.05
C LEU A 94 1.40 13.68 5.01
N ASN A 95 1.47 12.94 3.89
CA ASN A 95 2.42 13.26 2.81
C ASN A 95 1.80 14.32 1.86
N PRO A 96 2.37 15.53 1.78
CA PRO A 96 1.81 16.60 0.95
C PRO A 96 1.81 16.28 -0.55
N HIS A 97 2.66 15.34 -0.99
CA HIS A 97 2.72 14.88 -2.38
C HIS A 97 1.68 13.81 -2.72
N LEU A 98 0.85 13.34 -1.78
CA LEU A 98 -0.12 12.27 -2.04
C LEU A 98 -0.99 12.51 -3.31
N PRO A 99 -1.55 13.71 -3.57
CA PRO A 99 -2.32 13.94 -4.79
C PRO A 99 -1.49 13.73 -6.08
N GLU A 100 -0.24 14.17 -6.08
CA GLU A 100 0.72 14.00 -7.18
C GLU A 100 1.06 12.51 -7.37
N MET A 101 1.33 11.79 -6.28
CA MET A 101 1.58 10.35 -6.28
C MET A 101 0.39 9.56 -6.83
N ILE A 102 -0.85 9.91 -6.46
CA ILE A 102 -2.07 9.28 -6.97
C ILE A 102 -2.21 9.49 -8.48
N ASN A 103 -1.89 10.68 -8.98
CA ASN A 103 -1.93 10.97 -10.40
C ASN A 103 -0.87 10.16 -11.15
N TYR A 104 0.36 10.15 -10.65
CA TYR A 104 1.48 9.43 -11.27
C TYR A 104 1.26 7.91 -11.37
N VAL A 105 0.61 7.29 -10.38
CA VAL A 105 0.27 5.85 -10.43
C VAL A 105 -0.69 5.49 -11.57
N LYS A 106 -1.50 6.45 -12.02
CA LYS A 106 -2.49 6.22 -13.08
C LYS A 106 -1.92 6.39 -14.49
N GLU A 107 -0.75 7.01 -14.61
CA GLU A 107 0.00 7.19 -15.87
C GLU A 107 0.74 5.91 -16.26
#